data_AF-A0A7V6CDM5-F1
#
_entry.id   AF-A0A7V6CDM5-F1
#
_cell.length_a   1.000
_cell.length_b   1.000
_cell.length_c   1.000
_cell.angle_alpha   90.00
_cell.angle_beta   90.00
_cell.angle_gamma   90.00
#
_symmetry.space_group_name_H-M   'P 1'
#
loop_
_entity.id
_entity.type
_entity.pdbx_description
1 polymer ?
#
loop_
_entity_poly.entity_id
_entity_poly.type
_entity_poly.pdbx_seq_one_letter_code
_entity_poly.pdbx_strand_id
1 'polypeptide(L)'
;MLKNLKYLKVIDPDPTALILEKIRIAGDLFKDWGEYFFKDKKFINFLEKYKTAIFKSNELMEKLGSFEECYICSVEENKGCCKIGLENEVTINVLLINMFFKTPIPQEREVPGRCFFVGPTGCKIFARPYLCREFFCNRLLRLFSPEEYALLTQTISYELTLLYEISVYIRKELEFLLGDFLLELDIAGYR
;
A
#
# COMPACT_ATOMS: atom_id res chain seq x y z
N MET A 1 -13.72 -11.13 -23.89
CA MET A 1 -12.52 -11.99 -24.03
C MET A 1 -11.28 -11.27 -24.55
N LEU A 2 -11.34 -10.39 -25.56
CA LEU A 2 -10.13 -9.74 -26.13
C LEU A 2 -9.51 -8.59 -25.30
N LYS A 3 -10.20 -8.04 -24.29
CA LYS A 3 -9.67 -6.95 -23.44
C LYS A 3 -8.60 -7.41 -22.43
N ASN A 4 -8.46 -8.72 -22.20
CA ASN A 4 -7.69 -9.26 -21.07
C ASN A 4 -6.22 -9.52 -21.43
N LEU A 5 -5.85 -9.52 -22.72
CA LEU A 5 -4.49 -9.79 -23.19
C LEU A 5 -3.50 -8.64 -22.93
N LYS A 6 -3.99 -7.42 -22.62
CA LYS A 6 -3.14 -6.24 -22.36
C LYS A 6 -2.35 -6.31 -21.05
N TYR A 7 -2.66 -7.27 -20.18
CA TYR A 7 -2.05 -7.43 -18.86
C TYR A 7 -0.87 -8.41 -18.85
N LEU A 8 -0.60 -9.10 -19.96
CA LEU A 8 0.52 -10.04 -20.11
C LEU A 8 1.71 -9.33 -20.74
N LYS A 9 2.71 -8.92 -19.94
CA LYS A 9 3.99 -8.39 -20.43
C LYS A 9 5.18 -8.94 -19.63
N VAL A 10 6.33 -9.01 -20.30
CA VAL A 10 7.62 -9.38 -19.70
C VAL A 10 8.01 -8.33 -18.66
N ILE A 11 8.27 -8.77 -17.43
CA ILE A 11 8.64 -7.93 -16.29
C ILE A 11 10.13 -7.55 -16.40
N ASP A 12 10.42 -6.25 -16.44
CA ASP A 12 11.77 -5.70 -16.30
C ASP A 12 12.21 -5.80 -14.82
N PRO A 13 13.42 -6.30 -14.50
CA PRO A 13 13.93 -6.36 -13.13
C PRO A 13 14.20 -4.98 -12.49
N ASP A 14 14.14 -3.87 -13.23
CA ASP A 14 14.19 -2.52 -12.65
C ASP A 14 12.99 -2.27 -11.71
N PRO A 15 13.22 -1.97 -10.41
CA PRO A 15 12.15 -1.67 -9.48
C PRO A 15 11.21 -0.55 -9.93
N THR A 16 11.72 0.43 -10.68
CA THR A 16 10.91 1.55 -11.16
C THR A 16 9.98 1.10 -12.29
N ALA A 17 10.49 0.38 -13.28
CA ALA A 17 9.68 -0.20 -14.35
C ALA A 17 8.58 -1.13 -13.81
N LEU A 18 8.91 -1.99 -12.84
CA LEU A 18 7.94 -2.89 -12.22
C LEU A 18 6.82 -2.14 -11.49
N ILE A 19 7.13 -1.13 -10.66
CA ILE A 19 6.09 -0.40 -9.95
C ILE A 19 5.22 0.44 -10.89
N LEU A 20 5.80 1.02 -11.94
CA LEU A 20 5.05 1.76 -12.96
C LEU A 20 4.07 0.84 -13.69
N GLU A 21 4.48 -0.39 -14.01
CA GLU A 21 3.58 -1.37 -14.60
C GLU A 21 2.44 -1.75 -13.64
N LYS A 22 2.73 -1.96 -12.34
CA LYS A 22 1.68 -2.19 -11.33
C LYS A 22 0.70 -1.01 -11.25
N ILE A 23 1.19 0.23 -11.27
CA ILE A 23 0.37 1.45 -11.28
C ILE A 23 -0.52 1.49 -12.52
N ARG A 24 0.04 1.18 -13.69
CA ARG A 24 -0.71 1.12 -14.96
C ARG A 24 -1.82 0.07 -14.89
N ILE A 25 -1.52 -1.14 -14.44
CA ILE A 25 -2.49 -2.24 -14.33
C ILE A 25 -3.59 -1.88 -13.32
N ALA A 26 -3.24 -1.37 -12.15
CA ALA A 26 -4.21 -0.90 -11.16
C ALA A 26 -5.12 0.21 -11.74
N GLY A 27 -4.55 1.15 -12.49
CA GLY A 27 -5.30 2.23 -13.15
C GLY A 27 -6.28 1.69 -14.19
N ASP A 28 -5.85 0.74 -15.02
CA ASP A 28 -6.71 0.06 -15.99
C ASP A 28 -7.87 -0.69 -15.31
N LEU A 29 -7.58 -1.45 -14.24
CA LEU A 29 -8.58 -2.18 -13.46
C LEU A 29 -9.58 -1.22 -12.78
N PHE A 30 -9.09 -0.14 -12.18
CA PHE A 30 -9.93 0.88 -11.56
C PHE A 30 -10.84 1.57 -12.58
N LYS A 31 -10.31 1.90 -13.77
CA LYS A 31 -11.09 2.49 -14.85
C LYS A 31 -12.16 1.53 -15.38
N ASP A 32 -11.81 0.26 -15.58
CA ASP A 32 -12.70 -0.73 -16.17
C ASP A 32 -13.78 -1.22 -15.18
N TRP A 33 -13.46 -1.28 -13.88
CA TRP A 33 -14.32 -1.93 -12.86
C TRP A 33 -14.60 -1.12 -11.60
N GLY A 34 -14.07 0.09 -11.43
CA GLY A 34 -14.28 0.89 -10.21
C GLY A 34 -15.75 1.12 -9.87
N GLU A 35 -16.57 1.41 -10.88
CA GLU A 35 -18.03 1.58 -10.73
C GLU A 35 -18.76 0.31 -10.29
N TYR A 36 -18.24 -0.86 -10.64
CA TYR A 36 -18.79 -2.14 -10.15
C TYR A 36 -18.61 -2.23 -8.63
N PHE A 37 -17.39 -1.96 -8.14
CA PHE A 37 -17.07 -1.98 -6.72
C PHE A 37 -17.85 -0.91 -5.93
N PHE A 38 -17.99 0.31 -6.47
CA PHE A 38 -18.73 1.37 -5.78
C PHE A 38 -20.22 1.06 -5.58
N LYS A 39 -20.81 0.16 -6.38
CA LYS A 39 -22.20 -0.27 -6.24
C LYS A 39 -22.38 -1.34 -5.15
N ASP A 40 -21.31 -2.02 -4.73
CA ASP A 40 -21.39 -2.99 -3.64
C ASP A 40 -21.25 -2.30 -2.26
N LYS A 41 -22.36 -2.27 -1.52
CA LYS A 41 -22.41 -1.78 -0.14
C LYS A 41 -21.43 -2.50 0.80
N LYS A 42 -21.16 -3.79 0.57
CA LYS A 42 -20.21 -4.57 1.38
C LYS A 42 -18.79 -4.03 1.19
N PHE A 43 -18.40 -3.75 -0.05
CA PHE A 43 -17.11 -3.15 -0.37
C PHE A 43 -16.95 -1.77 0.26
N ILE A 44 -17.96 -0.90 0.13
CA ILE A 44 -17.94 0.44 0.75
C ILE A 44 -17.77 0.34 2.27
N ASN A 45 -18.48 -0.59 2.92
CA ASN A 45 -18.34 -0.81 4.36
C ASN A 45 -16.93 -1.27 4.76
N PHE A 46 -16.27 -2.09 3.96
CA PHE A 46 -14.88 -2.44 4.22
C PHE A 46 -13.96 -1.21 4.10
N LEU A 47 -14.12 -0.39 3.06
CA LEU A 47 -13.33 0.83 2.89
C LEU A 47 -13.48 1.79 4.09
N GLU A 48 -14.70 2.02 4.58
CA GLU A 48 -14.91 2.92 5.72
C GLU A 48 -14.31 2.38 7.03
N LYS A 49 -14.42 1.06 7.27
CA LYS A 49 -13.75 0.42 8.41
C LYS A 49 -12.24 0.56 8.33
N TYR A 50 -11.67 0.29 7.16
CA TYR A 50 -10.22 0.37 6.95
C TYR A 50 -9.70 1.80 7.06
N LYS A 51 -10.42 2.78 6.49
CA LYS A 51 -10.12 4.20 6.66
C LYS A 51 -10.07 4.61 8.13
N THR A 52 -11.06 4.15 8.91
CA THR A 52 -11.10 4.40 10.35
C THR A 52 -9.91 3.76 11.07
N ALA A 53 -9.52 2.54 10.69
CA ALA A 53 -8.37 1.87 11.27
C ALA A 53 -7.04 2.57 10.94
N ILE A 54 -6.86 3.04 9.70
CA ILE A 54 -5.69 3.85 9.31
C ILE A 54 -5.61 5.13 10.14
N PHE A 55 -6.73 5.83 10.34
CA PHE A 55 -6.69 7.05 11.15
C PHE A 55 -6.29 6.77 12.59
N LYS A 56 -6.84 5.72 13.20
CA LYS A 56 -6.50 5.34 14.58
C LYS A 56 -5.03 4.96 14.72
N SER A 57 -4.49 4.14 13.82
CA SER A 57 -3.09 3.75 13.86
C SER A 57 -2.17 4.93 13.57
N ASN A 58 -2.52 5.81 12.63
CA ASN A 58 -1.73 7.01 12.34
C ASN A 58 -1.73 8.00 13.50
N GLU A 59 -2.87 8.24 14.14
CA GLU A 59 -2.97 9.10 15.33
C GLU A 59 -2.08 8.57 16.45
N LEU A 60 -2.08 7.26 16.69
CA LEU A 60 -1.21 6.65 17.69
C LEU A 60 0.27 6.75 17.30
N MET A 61 0.62 6.47 16.05
CA MET A 61 1.99 6.61 15.55
C MET A 61 2.50 8.06 15.68
N GLU A 62 1.66 9.03 15.37
CA GLU A 62 1.96 10.45 15.49
C GLU A 62 2.16 10.85 16.96
N LYS A 63 1.23 10.45 17.85
CA LYS A 63 1.34 10.69 19.29
C LYS A 63 2.63 10.12 19.89
N LEU A 64 3.08 8.96 19.40
CA LEU A 64 4.33 8.31 19.83
C LEU A 64 5.58 8.84 19.11
N GLY A 65 5.47 9.91 18.31
CA GLY A 65 6.59 10.55 17.63
C GLY A 65 7.16 9.75 16.44
N SER A 66 6.48 8.70 15.99
CA SER A 66 7.01 7.79 14.96
C SER A 66 7.23 8.48 13.60
N PHE A 67 6.33 9.39 13.21
CA PHE A 67 6.44 10.09 11.93
C PHE A 67 7.52 11.15 11.95
N GLU A 68 7.66 11.88 13.05
CA GLU A 68 8.74 12.86 13.24
C GLU A 68 10.11 12.17 13.20
N GLU A 69 10.27 11.07 13.94
CA GLU A 69 11.52 10.29 13.94
C GLU A 69 11.87 9.73 12.55
N CYS A 70 10.86 9.25 11.83
CA CYS A 70 11.03 8.81 10.43
C CYS A 70 11.42 9.96 9.51
N TYR A 71 10.85 11.15 9.69
CA TYR A 71 11.19 12.34 8.91
C TYR A 71 12.65 12.75 9.13
N ILE A 72 13.08 12.89 10.39
CA ILE A 72 14.47 13.21 10.74
C ILE A 72 15.43 12.18 10.12
N CYS A 73 15.16 10.88 10.32
CA CYS A 73 16.02 9.82 9.80
C CYS A 73 16.09 9.78 8.27
N SER A 74 14.98 10.02 7.58
CA SER A 74 14.90 9.88 6.11
C SER A 74 15.28 11.13 5.36
N VAL A 75 14.86 12.31 5.82
CA VAL A 75 15.00 13.59 5.13
C VAL A 75 16.22 14.35 5.64
N GLU A 76 16.37 14.51 6.95
CA GLU A 76 17.47 15.32 7.51
C GLU A 76 18.79 14.53 7.55
N GLU A 77 18.76 13.28 8.00
CA GLU A 77 19.96 12.44 8.12
C GLU A 77 20.26 11.63 6.85
N ASN A 78 19.34 11.59 5.88
CA ASN A 78 19.44 10.80 4.66
C ASN A 78 19.77 9.30 4.91
N LYS A 79 19.29 8.70 6.01
CA LYS A 79 19.51 7.27 6.36
C LYS A 79 18.34 6.37 5.98
N GLY A 80 17.11 6.86 6.14
CA GLY A 80 15.79 6.19 6.01
C GLY A 80 15.70 4.77 5.43
N CYS A 81 14.86 3.92 6.05
CA CYS A 81 14.64 2.54 5.60
C CYS A 81 13.83 2.42 4.28
N CYS A 82 13.08 3.45 3.90
CA CYS A 82 12.30 3.49 2.66
C CYS A 82 13.18 3.72 1.42
N LYS A 83 13.99 2.73 1.06
CA LYS A 83 14.91 2.76 -0.08
C LYS A 83 14.26 2.25 -1.36
N ILE A 84 14.94 2.47 -2.49
CA ILE A 84 14.58 1.87 -3.78
C ILE A 84 14.40 0.35 -3.66
N GLY A 85 13.40 -0.19 -4.34
CA GLY A 85 13.02 -1.60 -4.28
C GLY A 85 11.87 -1.88 -3.32
N LEU A 86 11.74 -1.10 -2.23
CA LEU A 86 10.67 -1.29 -1.24
C LEU A 86 9.28 -1.00 -1.83
N GLU A 87 9.20 -0.16 -2.85
CA GLU A 87 7.97 0.09 -3.61
C GLU A 87 7.33 -1.20 -4.16
N ASN A 88 8.11 -2.26 -4.37
CA ASN A 88 7.60 -3.52 -4.92
C ASN A 88 6.73 -4.29 -3.92
N GLU A 89 6.80 -3.98 -2.63
CA GLU A 89 5.85 -4.48 -1.63
C GLU A 89 4.44 -3.96 -1.85
N VAL A 90 4.29 -2.84 -2.56
CA VAL A 90 2.99 -2.31 -2.94
C VAL A 90 2.42 -3.17 -4.06
N THR A 91 1.37 -3.91 -3.74
CA THR A 91 0.65 -4.76 -4.71
C THR A 91 -0.36 -3.94 -5.52
N ILE A 92 -0.85 -4.53 -6.61
CA ILE A 92 -1.94 -3.95 -7.41
C ILE A 92 -3.19 -3.73 -6.55
N ASN A 93 -3.49 -4.65 -5.62
CA ASN A 93 -4.60 -4.49 -4.69
C ASN A 93 -4.44 -3.28 -3.77
N VAL A 94 -3.24 -3.05 -3.21
CA VAL A 94 -2.97 -1.86 -2.39
C VAL A 94 -3.11 -0.58 -3.22
N LEU A 95 -2.65 -0.57 -4.47
CA LEU A 95 -2.82 0.57 -5.38
C LEU A 95 -4.30 0.83 -5.69
N LEU A 96 -5.09 -0.22 -5.97
CA LEU A 96 -6.54 -0.10 -6.18
C LEU A 96 -7.23 0.52 -4.97
N ILE A 97 -6.91 0.06 -3.75
CA ILE A 97 -7.47 0.63 -2.51
C ILE A 97 -7.17 2.13 -2.42
N ASN A 98 -5.94 2.55 -2.72
CA ASN A 98 -5.59 3.97 -2.76
C ASN A 98 -6.40 4.74 -3.81
N MET A 99 -6.62 4.17 -4.99
CA MET A 99 -7.46 4.78 -6.04
C MET A 99 -8.93 4.87 -5.63
N PHE A 100 -9.48 3.89 -4.91
CA PHE A 100 -10.84 3.96 -4.33
C PHE A 100 -10.96 5.10 -3.31
N PHE A 101 -9.90 5.36 -2.54
CA PHE A 101 -9.81 6.55 -1.68
C PHE A 101 -9.49 7.85 -2.43
N LYS A 102 -9.37 7.81 -3.76
CA LYS A 102 -8.98 8.95 -4.60
C LYS A 102 -7.63 9.55 -4.18
N THR A 103 -6.75 8.72 -3.64
CA THR A 103 -5.39 9.13 -3.26
C THR A 103 -4.55 9.29 -4.52
N PRO A 104 -3.93 10.46 -4.76
CA PRO A 104 -3.07 10.65 -5.91
C PRO A 104 -1.89 9.68 -5.89
N ILE A 105 -1.76 8.88 -6.94
CA ILE A 105 -0.62 7.97 -7.11
C ILE A 105 0.52 8.73 -7.83
N PRO A 106 1.73 8.80 -7.26
CA PRO A 106 2.88 9.41 -7.93
C PRO A 106 3.12 8.79 -9.31
N GLN A 107 3.53 9.62 -10.28
CA GLN A 107 3.90 9.16 -11.63
C GLN A 107 5.41 9.07 -11.82
N GLU A 108 6.17 9.66 -10.90
CA GLU A 108 7.62 9.68 -10.89
C GLU A 108 8.13 9.70 -9.44
N ARG A 109 9.41 9.39 -9.28
CA ARG A 109 10.09 9.37 -7.99
C ARG A 109 10.52 10.79 -7.63
N GLU A 110 9.95 11.33 -6.55
CA GLU A 110 10.27 12.69 -6.09
C GLU A 110 11.58 12.76 -5.31
N VAL A 111 11.92 11.70 -4.57
CA VAL A 111 13.15 11.64 -3.76
C VAL A 111 14.12 10.61 -4.35
N PRO A 112 15.25 11.03 -4.96
CA PRO A 112 16.21 10.13 -5.57
C PRO A 112 16.72 9.05 -4.62
N GLY A 113 16.77 7.79 -5.09
CA GLY A 113 17.26 6.64 -4.30
C GLY A 113 16.32 6.14 -3.18
N ARG A 114 15.16 6.78 -2.98
CA ARG A 114 14.13 6.37 -2.01
C ARG A 114 13.00 5.64 -2.68
N CYS A 115 12.14 4.95 -1.92
CA CYS A 115 10.96 4.25 -2.44
C CYS A 115 10.09 5.18 -3.30
N PHE A 116 9.46 4.62 -4.34
CA PHE A 116 8.70 5.37 -5.36
C PHE A 116 7.57 6.22 -4.78
N PHE A 117 7.01 5.81 -3.64
CA PHE A 117 5.90 6.48 -2.97
C PHE A 117 6.35 7.47 -1.89
N VAL A 118 7.65 7.60 -1.62
CA VAL A 118 8.16 8.57 -0.64
C VAL A 118 8.26 9.94 -1.28
N GLY A 119 7.55 10.91 -0.72
CA GLY A 119 7.70 12.34 -1.00
C GLY A 119 8.55 13.04 0.06
N PRO A 120 8.73 14.37 -0.07
CA PRO A 120 9.57 15.17 0.83
C PRO A 120 9.08 15.18 2.28
N THR A 121 7.78 14.97 2.50
CA THR A 121 7.15 14.98 3.83
C THR A 121 6.66 13.60 4.28
N GLY A 122 7.07 12.53 3.58
CA GLY A 122 6.71 11.15 3.91
C GLY A 122 5.99 10.40 2.78
N CYS A 123 5.43 9.24 3.12
CA CYS A 123 4.78 8.36 2.14
C CYS A 123 3.48 8.96 1.60
N LYS A 124 3.35 9.04 0.27
CA LYS A 124 2.24 9.67 -0.45
C LYS A 124 1.01 8.79 -0.64
N ILE A 125 1.13 7.48 -0.39
CA ILE A 125 -0.01 6.56 -0.44
C ILE A 125 -0.66 6.44 0.95
N PHE A 126 -1.99 6.36 0.93
CA PHE A 126 -2.85 6.26 2.09
C PHE A 126 -2.87 4.83 2.64
N ALA A 127 -3.25 3.86 1.79
CA ALA A 127 -3.12 2.45 2.12
C ALA A 127 -1.69 2.00 1.84
N ARG A 128 -1.06 1.34 2.81
CA ARG A 128 0.35 0.93 2.75
C ARG A 128 0.46 -0.58 2.91
N PRO A 129 1.44 -1.23 2.28
CA PRO A 129 1.59 -2.68 2.37
C PRO A 129 2.01 -3.09 3.79
N TYR A 130 1.80 -4.37 4.09
CA TYR A 130 2.07 -4.96 5.40
C TYR A 130 3.46 -4.61 5.96
N LEU A 131 4.51 -4.79 5.15
CA LEU A 131 5.89 -4.51 5.55
C LEU A 131 6.09 -3.04 5.96
N CYS A 132 5.43 -2.09 5.29
CA CYS A 132 5.54 -0.67 5.62
C CYS A 132 4.86 -0.28 6.93
N ARG A 133 3.98 -1.13 7.48
CA ARG A 133 3.23 -0.85 8.70
C ARG A 133 3.75 -1.64 9.90
N GLU A 134 4.18 -2.88 9.68
CA GLU A 134 4.67 -3.73 10.78
C GLU A 134 6.17 -3.52 11.08
N PHE A 135 6.94 -2.99 10.13
CA PHE A 135 8.38 -2.80 10.35
C PHE A 135 8.68 -1.62 11.29
N PHE A 136 9.19 -1.94 12.48
CA PHE A 136 9.76 -0.97 13.42
C PHE A 136 11.27 -1.09 13.48
N CYS A 137 11.98 -0.04 13.07
CA CYS A 137 13.44 -0.02 13.20
C CYS A 137 13.86 0.25 14.65
N ASN A 138 15.12 -0.04 14.97
CA ASN A 138 15.68 0.20 16.31
C ASN A 138 15.54 1.64 16.81
N ARG A 139 15.39 2.63 15.93
CA ARG A 139 15.15 4.03 16.33
C ARG A 139 13.74 4.18 16.89
N LEU A 140 12.74 3.67 16.19
CA LEU A 140 11.35 3.68 16.63
C LEU A 140 11.16 2.84 17.90
N LEU A 141 11.76 1.65 17.97
CA LEU A 141 11.64 0.79 19.15
C LEU A 141 12.19 1.42 20.44
N ARG A 142 13.07 2.42 20.34
CA ARG A 142 13.59 3.17 21.51
C ARG A 142 12.64 4.28 21.99
N LEU A 143 11.64 4.65 21.19
CA LEU A 143 10.65 5.66 21.55
C LEU A 143 9.53 5.10 22.43
N PHE A 144 9.20 3.82 22.26
CA PHE A 144 8.01 3.24 22.85
C PHE A 144 8.32 2.54 24.17
N SER A 145 7.46 2.73 25.16
CA SER A 145 7.38 1.79 26.28
C SER A 145 6.88 0.42 25.78
N PRO A 146 7.09 -0.67 26.54
CA PRO A 146 6.51 -1.98 26.22
C PRO A 146 4.99 -1.94 26.02
N GLU A 147 4.28 -1.16 26.84
CA GLU A 147 2.82 -1.00 26.78
C GLU A 147 2.39 -0.21 25.54
N GLU A 148 3.10 0.86 25.20
CA GLU A 148 2.86 1.64 23.99
C GLU A 148 3.11 0.82 22.73
N TYR A 149 4.18 0.04 22.71
CA TYR A 149 4.49 -0.87 21.61
C TYR A 149 3.43 -1.96 21.44
N ALA A 150 2.97 -2.55 22.54
CA ALA A 150 1.88 -3.54 22.50
C ALA A 150 0.57 -2.93 21.97
N LEU A 151 0.20 -1.73 22.42
CA LEU A 151 -0.99 -1.03 21.93
C LEU A 151 -0.86 -0.68 20.44
N LEU A 152 0.31 -0.18 20.03
CA LEU A 152 0.58 0.20 18.65
C LEU A 152 0.50 -1.00 17.70
N THR A 153 1.16 -2.10 18.06
CA THR A 153 1.15 -3.32 17.25
C THR A 153 -0.25 -3.93 17.16
N GLN A 154 -1.04 -3.92 18.23
CA GLN A 154 -2.46 -4.35 18.19
C GLN A 154 -3.29 -3.46 17.26
N THR A 155 -3.10 -2.14 17.33
CA THR A 155 -3.83 -1.18 16.49
C THR A 155 -3.48 -1.35 15.01
N ILE A 156 -2.20 -1.54 14.69
CA ILE A 156 -1.73 -1.82 13.33
C ILE A 156 -2.20 -3.21 12.86
N SER A 157 -2.19 -4.22 13.72
CA SER A 157 -2.67 -5.57 13.38
C SER A 157 -4.15 -5.55 12.96
N TYR A 158 -4.95 -4.71 13.60
CA TYR A 158 -6.34 -4.50 13.21
C TYR A 158 -6.46 -3.81 11.84
N GLU A 159 -5.67 -2.77 11.58
CA GLU A 159 -5.57 -2.14 10.25
C GLU A 159 -5.19 -3.16 9.17
N LEU A 160 -4.17 -3.99 9.44
CA LEU A 160 -3.64 -4.96 8.48
C LEU A 160 -4.61 -6.12 8.23
N THR A 161 -5.37 -6.53 9.24
CA THR A 161 -6.47 -7.49 9.06
C THR A 161 -7.50 -6.96 8.06
N LEU A 162 -7.90 -5.69 8.20
CA LEU A 162 -8.86 -5.07 7.28
C LEU A 162 -8.28 -4.89 5.87
N LEU A 163 -6.99 -4.54 5.75
CA LEU A 163 -6.30 -4.49 4.46
C LEU A 163 -6.35 -5.85 3.76
N TYR A 164 -6.10 -6.93 4.49
CA TYR A 164 -6.18 -8.29 3.97
C TYR A 164 -7.60 -8.65 3.54
N GLU A 165 -8.61 -8.37 4.36
CA GLU A 165 -10.02 -8.63 4.02
C GLU A 165 -10.45 -7.92 2.74
N ILE A 166 -10.10 -6.64 2.59
CA ILE A 166 -10.39 -5.87 1.37
C ILE A 166 -9.66 -6.46 0.18
N SER A 167 -8.38 -6.82 0.34
CA SER A 167 -7.56 -7.36 -0.76
C SER A 167 -8.11 -8.71 -1.25
N VAL A 168 -8.50 -9.60 -0.33
CA VAL A 168 -9.15 -10.87 -0.66
C VAL A 168 -10.49 -10.64 -1.36
N TYR A 169 -11.27 -9.67 -0.90
CA TYR A 169 -12.54 -9.33 -1.52
C TYR A 169 -12.34 -8.81 -2.95
N ILE A 170 -11.46 -7.81 -3.16
CA ILE A 170 -11.14 -7.27 -4.50
C ILE A 170 -10.68 -8.39 -5.43
N ARG A 171 -9.78 -9.24 -4.95
CA ARG A 171 -9.27 -10.37 -5.73
C ARG A 171 -10.39 -11.30 -6.19
N LYS A 172 -11.26 -11.74 -5.28
CA LYS A 172 -12.38 -12.65 -5.62
C LYS A 172 -13.34 -12.04 -6.64
N GLU A 173 -13.65 -10.75 -6.49
CA GLU A 173 -14.50 -10.05 -7.45
C GLU A 173 -13.82 -9.94 -8.83
N LEU A 174 -12.52 -9.64 -8.87
CA LEU A 174 -11.77 -9.59 -10.12
C LEU A 174 -11.64 -10.98 -10.78
N GLU A 175 -11.40 -12.04 -10.01
CA GLU A 175 -11.42 -13.44 -10.49
C GLU A 175 -12.77 -13.77 -11.13
N PHE A 176 -13.88 -13.38 -10.49
CA PHE A 176 -15.22 -13.55 -11.04
C PHE A 176 -15.44 -12.77 -12.35
N LEU A 177 -14.99 -11.51 -12.40
CA LEU A 177 -15.22 -10.62 -13.55
C LEU A 177 -14.34 -10.94 -14.77
N LEU A 178 -13.13 -11.45 -14.54
CA LEU A 178 -12.09 -11.58 -15.55
C LEU A 178 -11.73 -13.04 -15.86
N GLY A 179 -12.19 -13.99 -15.04
CA GLY A 179 -11.83 -15.41 -15.05
C GLY A 179 -10.56 -15.68 -14.24
N ASP A 180 -10.31 -16.95 -13.88
CA ASP A 180 -9.17 -17.43 -13.05
C ASP A 180 -7.77 -17.07 -13.55
N PHE A 181 -7.66 -16.43 -14.73
CA PHE A 181 -6.42 -16.10 -15.41
C PHE A 181 -5.63 -14.94 -14.74
N LEU A 182 -6.16 -14.29 -13.70
CA LEU A 182 -5.47 -13.21 -12.99
C LEU A 182 -4.77 -13.63 -11.69
N LEU A 183 -4.60 -14.94 -11.46
CA LEU A 183 -3.74 -15.47 -10.40
C LEU A 183 -2.30 -14.89 -10.43
N GLU A 184 -1.85 -14.39 -11.58
CA GLU A 184 -0.53 -13.77 -11.75
C GLU A 184 -0.45 -12.27 -11.39
N LEU A 185 -1.59 -11.58 -11.19
CA LEU A 185 -1.61 -10.14 -10.86
C LEU A 185 -1.48 -9.83 -9.37
N ASP A 186 -1.28 -10.86 -8.55
CA ASP A 186 -0.88 -10.69 -7.17
C ASP A 186 0.39 -11.54 -6.92
N ILE A 187 1.18 -11.11 -5.94
CA ILE A 187 2.17 -11.95 -5.25
C ILE A 187 3.59 -12.01 -5.86
N ALA A 188 4.31 -10.90 -5.75
CA ALA A 188 5.64 -10.91 -5.13
C ALA A 188 6.07 -9.45 -4.86
N GLY A 189 5.97 -9.01 -3.60
CA GLY A 189 7.23 -8.63 -2.95
C GLY A 189 8.00 -9.94 -2.86
N TYR A 190 9.13 -10.03 -3.59
CA TYR A 190 9.99 -11.21 -3.81
C TYR A 190 9.44 -12.59 -3.37
N ARG A 191 9.27 -13.51 -4.34
CA ARG A 191 9.15 -14.96 -4.05
C ARG A 191 10.33 -15.45 -3.22
#